data_AF-A0A7R9KV60-F1
#
_entry.id   AF-A0A7R9KV60-F1
#
_cell.length_a   1.000
_cell.length_b   1.000
_cell.length_c   1.000
_cell.angle_alpha   90.00
_cell.angle_beta   90.00
_cell.angle_gamma   90.00
#
_symmetry.space_group_name_H-M   'P 1'
#
loop_
_entity.id
_entity.type
_entity.pdbx_description
1 polymer ?
#
loop_
_entity_poly.entity_id
_entity_poly.type
_entity_poly.pdbx_seq_one_letter_code
_entity_poly.pdbx_strand_id
1 'polypeptide(L)'
;YGRWQDIQNDVAFSIINEPFKMDVGKGNFLEIKNKFLARRFKLLEQALVIEEQLRRAAYLNLTQDPTHPAMALNARFAELECLAESHQHLSKESLAGNKPANAVLHKVLNQLEELLSDMKSDVSRLPATIARIPPVAQRLQISERGILSRLTGQPPPQLNMSELMSGQTLPPAFANQAPPQK
;
A
#
# COMPACT_ATOMS: atom_id res chain seq x y z
N TYR A 1 6.92 -18.86 10.86
CA TYR A 1 5.59 -19.47 10.68
C TYR A 1 5.28 -19.60 9.20
N GLY A 2 4.80 -20.75 8.74
CA GLY A 2 4.47 -20.98 7.33
C GLY A 2 2.99 -20.76 7.01
N ARG A 3 2.12 -20.81 8.02
CA ARG A 3 0.67 -20.60 7.93
C ARG A 3 0.17 -19.73 9.07
N TRP A 4 -0.95 -19.03 8.84
CA TRP A 4 -1.60 -18.22 9.88
C TRP A 4 -2.04 -19.02 11.10
N GLN A 5 -2.43 -20.28 10.91
CA GLN A 5 -2.76 -21.20 12.00
C GLN A 5 -1.58 -21.48 12.92
N ASP A 6 -0.35 -21.51 12.40
CA ASP A 6 0.84 -21.72 13.22
C ASP A 6 1.01 -20.58 14.22
N ILE A 7 0.70 -19.34 13.81
CA ILE A 7 0.73 -18.15 14.68
C ILE A 7 -0.41 -18.19 15.70
N GLN A 8 -1.60 -18.64 15.30
CA GLN A 8 -2.75 -18.78 16.22
C GLN A 8 -2.50 -19.79 17.34
N ASN A 9 -1.73 -20.83 17.07
CA ASN A 9 -1.43 -21.90 18.01
C ASN A 9 -0.19 -21.62 18.87
N ASP A 10 0.55 -20.56 18.57
CA ASP A 10 1.73 -20.18 19.34
C ASP A 10 1.34 -19.46 20.64
N VAL A 11 1.88 -19.94 21.76
CA VAL A 11 1.65 -19.37 23.09
C VAL A 11 2.15 -17.92 23.19
N ALA A 12 3.26 -17.59 22.51
CA ALA A 12 3.80 -16.24 22.47
C ALA A 12 2.82 -15.24 21.82
N PHE A 13 1.95 -15.71 20.93
CA PHE A 13 0.93 -14.91 20.26
C PHE A 13 -0.50 -15.21 20.75
N SER A 14 -0.64 -15.88 21.90
CA SER A 14 -1.93 -16.25 22.49
C SER A 14 -2.91 -15.06 22.64
N ILE A 15 -2.38 -13.85 22.83
CA ILE A 15 -3.14 -12.60 22.90
C ILE A 15 -4.06 -12.37 21.70
N ILE A 16 -3.71 -12.86 20.50
CA ILE A 16 -4.54 -12.66 19.30
C ILE A 16 -5.86 -13.42 19.37
N ASN A 17 -5.95 -14.44 20.22
CA ASN A 17 -7.14 -15.25 20.43
C ASN A 17 -8.02 -14.72 21.58
N GLU A 18 -7.50 -13.88 22.47
CA GLU A 18 -8.21 -13.36 23.65
C GLU A 18 -9.59 -12.77 23.33
N PRO A 19 -9.76 -11.90 22.31
CA PRO A 19 -11.05 -11.27 22.02
C PRO A 19 -12.16 -12.26 21.63
N PHE A 20 -11.78 -13.50 21.28
CA PHE A 20 -12.66 -14.51 20.71
C PHE A 20 -13.05 -15.60 21.73
N LYS A 21 -12.46 -15.62 22.93
CA LYS A 21 -12.66 -16.71 23.90
C LYS A 21 -14.13 -16.90 24.31
N MET A 22 -14.88 -15.81 24.45
CA MET A 22 -16.29 -15.85 24.86
C MET A 22 -17.27 -16.19 23.72
N ASP A 23 -16.79 -16.21 22.48
CA ASP A 23 -17.60 -16.48 21.30
C ASP A 23 -17.43 -17.91 20.78
N VAL A 24 -16.56 -18.70 21.41
CA VAL A 24 -16.35 -20.12 21.07
C VAL A 24 -17.67 -20.88 21.22
N GLY A 25 -18.07 -21.57 20.14
CA GLY A 25 -19.33 -22.33 20.09
C GLY A 25 -20.54 -21.53 19.62
N LYS A 26 -20.42 -20.20 19.42
CA LYS A 26 -21.46 -19.41 18.75
C LYS A 26 -21.45 -19.67 17.25
N GLY A 27 -22.62 -19.53 16.60
CA GLY A 27 -22.72 -19.60 15.14
C GLY A 27 -21.79 -18.58 14.46
N ASN A 28 -21.20 -18.94 13.32
CA ASN A 28 -20.24 -18.14 12.55
C ASN A 28 -18.96 -17.68 13.28
N PHE A 29 -18.68 -18.19 14.48
CA PHE A 29 -17.48 -17.86 15.25
C PHE A 29 -16.18 -17.90 14.42
N LEU A 30 -15.96 -19.01 13.73
CA LEU A 30 -14.73 -19.26 12.99
C LEU A 30 -14.56 -18.28 11.82
N GLU A 31 -15.66 -17.90 11.17
CA GLU A 31 -15.66 -16.95 10.06
C GLU A 31 -15.31 -15.53 10.54
N ILE A 32 -15.95 -15.07 11.63
CA ILE A 32 -15.69 -13.76 12.24
C ILE A 32 -14.23 -13.66 12.68
N LYS A 33 -13.74 -14.68 13.40
CA LYS A 33 -12.35 -14.75 13.86
C LYS A 33 -11.37 -14.71 12.68
N ASN A 34 -11.59 -15.52 11.64
CA ASN A 34 -10.71 -15.56 10.48
C ASN A 34 -10.71 -14.25 9.69
N LYS A 35 -11.87 -13.61 9.52
CA LYS A 35 -11.97 -12.30 8.83
C LYS A 35 -11.23 -11.21 9.59
N PHE A 36 -11.37 -11.18 10.92
CA PHE A 36 -10.65 -10.23 11.76
C PHE A 36 -9.14 -10.42 11.66
N LEU A 37 -8.67 -11.66 11.82
CA LEU A 37 -7.25 -11.97 11.79
C LEU A 37 -6.65 -11.72 10.41
N ALA A 38 -7.32 -12.11 9.33
CA ALA A 38 -6.88 -11.80 7.97
C ALA A 38 -6.69 -10.29 7.75
N ARG A 39 -7.61 -9.46 8.27
CA ARG A 39 -7.46 -7.99 8.22
C ARG A 39 -6.26 -7.52 9.05
N ARG A 40 -6.09 -8.05 10.26
CA ARG A 40 -4.98 -7.64 11.14
C ARG A 40 -3.62 -8.05 10.58
N PHE A 41 -3.52 -9.23 9.99
CA PHE A 41 -2.31 -9.70 9.33
C PHE A 41 -1.93 -8.85 8.12
N LYS A 42 -2.91 -8.44 7.30
CA LYS A 42 -2.65 -7.49 6.21
C LYS A 42 -2.08 -6.16 6.72
N LEU A 43 -2.59 -5.64 7.84
CA LEU A 43 -2.07 -4.42 8.45
C LEU A 43 -0.64 -4.62 8.97
N LEU A 44 -0.35 -5.76 9.59
CA LEU A 44 0.99 -6.09 10.07
C LEU A 44 1.98 -6.22 8.92
N GLU A 45 1.60 -6.94 7.86
CA GLU A 45 2.40 -7.07 6.63
C GLU A 45 2.71 -5.69 6.04
N GLN A 46 1.71 -4.82 5.90
CA GLN A 46 1.90 -3.45 5.42
C GLN A 46 2.84 -2.65 6.32
N ALA A 47 2.66 -2.72 7.65
CA ALA A 47 3.51 -2.02 8.61
C ALA A 47 4.97 -2.48 8.51
N LEU A 48 5.21 -3.80 8.44
CA LEU A 48 6.55 -4.37 8.28
C LEU A 48 7.20 -3.96 6.95
N VAL A 49 6.42 -3.96 5.86
CA VAL A 49 6.91 -3.48 4.57
C VAL A 49 7.32 -2.01 4.65
N ILE A 50 6.50 -1.15 5.27
CA ILE A 50 6.81 0.27 5.45
C ILE A 50 8.06 0.45 6.30
N GLU A 51 8.17 -0.24 7.44
CA GLU A 51 9.33 -0.15 8.33
C GLU A 51 10.63 -0.52 7.60
N GLU A 52 10.61 -1.62 6.84
CA GLU A 52 11.76 -2.04 6.06
C GLU A 52 12.07 -1.07 4.90
N GLN A 53 11.07 -0.48 4.25
CA GLN A 53 11.30 0.58 3.25
C GLN A 53 11.97 1.81 3.86
N LEU A 54 11.53 2.25 5.03
CA LEU A 54 12.12 3.40 5.74
C LEU A 54 13.57 3.08 6.16
N ARG A 55 13.82 1.89 6.68
CA ARG A 55 15.17 1.43 7.05
C ARG A 55 16.11 1.42 5.84
N ARG A 56 15.66 0.90 4.70
CA ARG A 56 16.44 0.89 3.44
C ARG A 56 16.65 2.29 2.88
N ALA A 57 15.64 3.14 2.92
CA ALA A 57 15.75 4.53 2.51
C ALA A 57 16.83 5.26 3.33
N ALA A 58 16.85 5.06 4.64
CA ALA A 58 17.90 5.59 5.51
C ALA A 58 19.28 5.01 5.17
N TYR A 59 19.40 3.69 5.00
CA TYR A 59 20.67 3.04 4.65
C TYR A 59 21.25 3.54 3.31
N LEU A 60 20.39 3.78 2.33
CA LEU A 60 20.76 4.28 1.00
C LEU A 60 20.82 5.81 0.91
N ASN A 61 20.57 6.53 2.02
CA ASN A 61 20.42 7.99 2.06
C ASN A 61 19.45 8.53 0.99
N LEU A 62 18.35 7.82 0.76
CA LEU A 62 17.32 8.27 -0.17
C LEU A 62 16.58 9.46 0.44
N THR A 63 16.66 10.61 -0.24
CA THR A 63 15.88 11.79 0.09
C THR A 63 14.55 11.78 -0.67
N GLN A 64 13.49 12.26 -0.04
CA GLN A 64 12.23 12.49 -0.73
C GLN A 64 12.39 13.63 -1.73
N ASP A 65 11.81 13.48 -2.92
CA ASP A 65 11.71 14.56 -3.89
C ASP A 65 10.55 15.49 -3.48
N PRO A 66 10.82 16.74 -3.04
CA PRO A 66 9.77 17.67 -2.60
C PRO A 66 8.82 18.07 -3.73
N THR A 67 9.25 17.91 -4.99
CA THR A 67 8.46 18.26 -6.18
C THR A 67 7.57 17.12 -6.65
N HIS A 68 7.68 15.94 -6.04
CA HIS A 68 6.86 14.79 -6.38
C HIS A 68 5.37 15.09 -6.11
N PRO A 69 4.43 14.85 -7.05
CA PRO A 69 3.03 15.23 -6.87
C PRO A 69 2.34 14.61 -5.63
N ALA A 70 2.79 13.44 -5.19
CA ALA A 70 2.29 12.83 -3.95
C ALA A 70 2.72 13.56 -2.66
N MET A 71 3.70 14.47 -2.74
CA MET A 71 4.15 15.31 -1.62
C MET A 71 3.38 16.63 -1.51
N ALA A 72 2.66 17.05 -2.56
CA ALA A 72 1.88 18.28 -2.55
C ALA A 72 0.87 18.30 -1.38
N LEU A 73 0.12 17.20 -1.20
CA LEU A 73 -0.83 17.07 -0.10
C LEU A 73 -0.16 17.20 1.28
N ASN A 74 1.05 16.63 1.44
CA ASN A 74 1.80 16.71 2.70
C ASN A 74 2.28 18.13 2.99
N ALA A 75 2.78 18.84 1.97
CA ALA A 75 3.18 20.24 2.10
C ALA A 75 1.98 21.14 2.44
N ARG A 76 0.84 20.92 1.77
CA ARG A 76 -0.42 21.63 2.04
C ARG A 76 -0.96 21.35 3.44
N PHE A 77 -0.81 20.12 3.93
CA PHE A 77 -1.19 19.78 5.30
C PHE A 77 -0.34 20.53 6.34
N ALA A 78 0.97 20.64 6.13
CA ALA A 78 1.83 21.43 7.00
C ALA A 78 1.47 22.94 6.98
N GLU A 79 1.14 23.48 5.81
CA GLU A 79 0.65 24.86 5.66
C GLU A 79 -0.68 25.07 6.40
N LEU A 80 -1.59 24.09 6.31
CA LEU A 80 -2.88 24.09 6.99
C LEU A 80 -2.70 24.14 8.52
N GLU A 81 -1.81 23.31 9.07
CA GLU A 81 -1.50 23.30 10.49
C GLU A 81 -0.95 24.67 10.95
N CYS A 82 -0.04 25.26 10.18
CA CYS A 82 0.51 26.59 10.48
C CYS A 82 -0.57 27.68 10.45
N LEU A 83 -1.48 27.66 9.46
CA LEU A 83 -2.59 28.62 9.37
C LEU A 83 -3.60 28.42 10.51
N ALA A 84 -3.89 27.18 10.87
CA ALA A 84 -4.79 26.85 11.97
C ALA A 84 -4.23 27.32 13.33
N GLU A 85 -2.92 27.16 13.56
CA GLU A 85 -2.25 27.68 14.74
C GLU A 85 -2.31 29.21 14.80
N SER A 86 -2.02 29.89 13.69
CA SER A 86 -2.16 31.36 13.58
C SER A 86 -3.59 31.83 13.86
N HIS A 87 -4.59 31.14 13.29
CA HIS A 87 -6.00 31.41 13.52
C HIS A 87 -6.37 31.31 15.01
N GLN A 88 -5.85 30.32 15.74
CA GLN A 88 -6.12 30.13 17.16
C GLN A 88 -5.66 31.34 18.00
N HIS A 89 -4.51 31.93 17.66
CA HIS A 89 -3.98 33.10 18.35
C HIS A 89 -4.79 34.36 17.99
N LEU A 90 -4.98 34.62 16.69
CA LEU A 90 -5.67 35.81 16.19
C LEU A 90 -7.15 35.87 16.59
N SER A 91 -7.81 34.71 16.75
CA SER A 91 -9.22 34.64 17.16
C SER A 91 -9.44 35.26 18.54
N LYS A 92 -8.53 35.01 19.50
CA LYS A 92 -8.59 35.58 20.86
C LYS A 92 -8.42 37.10 20.84
N GLU A 93 -7.45 37.59 20.07
CA GLU A 93 -7.19 39.03 19.92
C GLU A 93 -8.36 39.74 19.23
N SER A 94 -8.93 39.13 18.19
CA SER A 94 -10.11 39.64 17.49
C SER A 94 -11.31 39.76 18.45
N LEU A 95 -11.60 38.73 19.26
CA LEU A 95 -12.66 38.75 20.27
C LEU A 95 -12.46 39.84 21.34
N ALA A 96 -11.22 40.21 21.63
CA ALA A 96 -10.90 41.34 22.50
C ALA A 96 -11.14 42.72 21.85
N GLY A 97 -11.66 42.77 20.61
CA GLY A 97 -11.98 43.99 19.88
C GLY A 97 -10.87 44.52 18.99
N ASN A 98 -9.80 43.74 18.77
CA ASN A 98 -8.69 44.13 17.89
C ASN A 98 -9.12 44.07 16.41
N LYS A 99 -9.47 45.24 15.85
CA LYS A 99 -9.93 45.38 14.45
C LYS A 99 -8.90 44.89 13.41
N PRO A 100 -7.59 45.20 13.52
CA PRO A 100 -6.56 44.58 12.68
C PRO A 100 -6.55 43.05 12.75
N ALA A 101 -6.60 42.46 13.95
CA ALA A 101 -6.62 41.00 14.10
C ALA A 101 -7.86 40.39 13.44
N ASN A 102 -9.02 41.05 13.54
CA ASN A 102 -10.24 40.59 12.86
C ASN A 102 -10.11 40.59 11.33
N ALA A 103 -9.50 41.63 10.75
CA ALA A 103 -9.26 41.69 9.30
C ALA A 103 -8.30 40.60 8.83
N VAL A 104 -7.26 40.29 9.62
CA VAL A 104 -6.33 39.19 9.33
C VAL A 104 -7.03 37.83 9.50
N LEU A 105 -7.88 37.66 10.51
CA LEU A 105 -8.66 36.44 10.72
C LEU A 105 -9.51 36.08 9.49
N HIS A 106 -10.20 37.06 8.91
CA HIS A 106 -10.95 36.85 7.67
C HIS A 106 -10.07 36.41 6.50
N LYS A 107 -8.85 36.97 6.38
CA LYS A 107 -7.89 36.53 5.35
C LYS A 107 -7.42 35.10 5.60
N VAL A 108 -7.12 34.74 6.84
CA VAL A 108 -6.72 33.38 7.22
C VAL A 108 -7.84 32.39 6.91
N LEU A 109 -9.10 32.72 7.23
CA LEU A 109 -10.24 31.87 6.89
C LEU A 109 -10.39 31.65 5.39
N ASN A 110 -10.24 32.69 4.57
CA ASN A 110 -10.27 32.55 3.12
C ASN A 110 -9.11 31.66 2.61
N GLN A 111 -7.90 31.85 3.15
CA GLN A 111 -6.74 31.02 2.80
C GLN A 111 -6.96 29.55 3.19
N LEU A 112 -7.56 29.29 4.36
CA LEU A 112 -7.93 27.93 4.77
C LEU A 112 -8.93 27.31 3.80
N GLU A 113 -9.93 28.05 3.33
CA GLU A 113 -10.91 27.56 2.36
C GLU A 113 -10.26 27.21 1.01
N GLU A 114 -9.43 28.09 0.47
CA GLU A 114 -8.67 27.85 -0.77
C GLU A 114 -7.75 26.63 -0.62
N LEU A 115 -7.03 26.54 0.50
CA LEU A 115 -6.12 25.46 0.79
C LEU A 115 -6.84 24.10 0.90
N LEU A 116 -8.00 24.07 1.55
CA LEU A 116 -8.83 22.86 1.65
C LEU A 116 -9.37 22.43 0.27
N SER A 117 -9.70 23.39 -0.59
CA SER A 117 -10.10 23.11 -1.98
C SER A 117 -8.97 22.45 -2.77
N ASP A 118 -7.75 22.99 -2.64
CA ASP A 118 -6.54 22.42 -3.27
C ASP A 118 -6.24 21.02 -2.73
N MET A 119 -6.26 20.83 -1.41
CA MET A 119 -6.04 19.52 -0.78
C MET A 119 -7.06 18.48 -1.25
N LYS A 120 -8.32 18.86 -1.43
CA LYS A 120 -9.36 17.97 -1.98
C LYS A 120 -9.03 17.52 -3.42
N SER A 121 -8.51 18.44 -4.24
CA SER A 121 -8.03 18.12 -5.59
C SER A 121 -6.85 17.13 -5.53
N ASP A 122 -5.89 17.37 -4.64
CA ASP A 122 -4.73 16.50 -4.45
C ASP A 122 -5.13 15.09 -4.01
N VAL A 123 -6.04 14.96 -3.04
CA VAL A 123 -6.57 13.66 -2.58
C VAL A 123 -7.22 12.90 -3.74
N SER A 124 -7.94 13.60 -4.61
CA SER A 124 -8.60 13.00 -5.77
C SER A 124 -7.60 12.50 -6.82
N ARG A 125 -6.43 13.16 -6.95
CA ARG A 125 -5.36 12.83 -7.91
C ARG A 125 -4.34 11.83 -7.37
N LEU A 126 -4.22 11.71 -6.05
CA LEU A 126 -3.22 10.88 -5.39
C LEU A 126 -3.25 9.40 -5.84
N PRO A 127 -4.42 8.73 -5.95
CA PRO A 127 -4.47 7.33 -6.41
C PRO A 127 -3.86 7.15 -7.80
N ALA A 128 -4.16 8.05 -8.73
CA ALA A 128 -3.64 7.99 -10.10
C ALA A 128 -2.13 8.25 -10.15
N THR A 129 -1.63 9.13 -9.28
CA THR A 129 -0.19 9.40 -9.13
C THR A 129 0.55 8.18 -8.62
N ILE A 130 0.02 7.50 -7.59
CA ILE A 130 0.62 6.31 -6.99
C ILE A 130 0.54 5.09 -7.93
N ALA A 131 -0.57 4.93 -8.66
CA ALA A 131 -0.78 3.81 -9.59
C ALA A 131 0.22 3.78 -10.75
N ARG A 132 0.87 4.92 -11.07
CA ARG A 132 1.91 5.00 -12.10
C ARG A 132 3.24 4.38 -11.67
N ILE A 133 3.41 4.00 -10.41
CA ILE A 133 4.60 3.30 -9.94
C ILE A 133 4.57 1.88 -10.51
N PRO A 134 5.46 1.51 -11.47
CA PRO A 134 5.42 0.20 -12.11
C PRO A 134 5.75 -0.91 -11.11
N PRO A 135 5.26 -2.15 -11.29
CA PRO A 135 5.55 -3.28 -10.40
C PRO A 135 7.05 -3.51 -10.19
N VAL A 136 7.43 -4.06 -9.03
CA VAL A 136 8.84 -4.33 -8.69
C VAL A 136 9.53 -5.18 -9.75
N ALA A 137 8.85 -6.20 -10.28
CA ALA A 137 9.33 -7.04 -11.37
C ALA A 137 9.74 -6.23 -12.61
N GLN A 138 8.91 -5.26 -12.99
CA GLN A 138 9.18 -4.39 -14.12
C GLN A 138 10.33 -3.40 -13.83
N ARG A 139 10.40 -2.87 -12.61
CA ARG A 139 11.51 -1.97 -12.20
C ARG A 139 12.85 -2.69 -12.19
N LEU A 140 12.86 -3.95 -11.75
CA LEU A 140 14.07 -4.78 -11.69
C LEU A 140 14.39 -5.49 -13.01
N GLN A 141 13.48 -5.45 -13.99
CA GLN A 141 13.60 -6.21 -15.25
C GLN A 141 13.80 -7.72 -15.02
N ILE A 142 13.17 -8.26 -13.96
CA ILE A 142 13.25 -9.69 -13.58
C ILE A 142 11.82 -10.20 -13.30
N SER A 143 11.51 -11.44 -13.70
CA SER A 143 10.21 -12.06 -13.43
C SER A 143 9.96 -12.28 -11.93
N GLU A 144 8.71 -12.35 -11.50
CA GLU A 144 8.37 -12.65 -10.09
C GLU A 144 9.01 -13.95 -9.61
N ARG A 145 9.02 -14.98 -10.47
CA ARG A 145 9.72 -16.24 -10.21
C ARG A 145 11.24 -16.03 -10.03
N GLY A 146 11.85 -15.15 -10.83
CA GLY A 146 13.26 -14.81 -10.69
C GLY A 146 13.56 -14.04 -9.40
N ILE A 147 12.66 -13.14 -8.98
CA ILE A 147 12.76 -12.46 -7.69
C ILE A 147 12.68 -13.47 -6.55
N LEU A 148 11.66 -14.35 -6.56
CA LEU A 148 11.49 -15.39 -5.56
C LEU A 148 12.70 -16.32 -5.49
N SER A 149 13.23 -16.77 -6.63
CA SER A 149 14.44 -17.60 -6.71
C SER A 149 15.64 -16.95 -6.03
N ARG A 150 15.87 -15.64 -6.28
CA ARG A 150 16.95 -14.89 -5.64
C ARG A 150 16.73 -14.72 -4.14
N LEU A 151 15.49 -14.51 -3.71
CA LEU A 151 15.13 -14.36 -2.29
C LEU A 151 15.24 -15.68 -1.51
N THR A 152 14.96 -16.83 -2.14
CA THR A 152 15.07 -18.15 -1.51
C THR A 152 16.45 -18.78 -1.64
N GLY A 153 17.40 -18.09 -2.28
CA GLY A 153 18.75 -18.61 -2.53
C GLY A 153 18.81 -19.77 -3.52
N GLN A 154 17.73 -20.05 -4.26
CA GLN A 154 17.74 -21.06 -5.31
C GLN A 154 18.32 -20.47 -6.60
N PRO A 155 19.23 -21.18 -7.29
CA PRO A 155 19.71 -20.73 -8.59
C PRO A 155 18.51 -20.59 -9.54
N PRO A 156 18.49 -19.54 -10.40
CA PRO A 156 17.41 -19.37 -11.35
C PRO A 156 17.27 -20.66 -12.17
N PRO A 157 16.04 -21.13 -12.44
CA PRO A 157 15.87 -22.30 -13.28
C PRO A 157 16.56 -22.00 -14.60
N GLN A 158 17.62 -22.78 -14.90
CA GLN A 158 18.29 -22.70 -16.19
C GLN A 158 17.21 -22.85 -17.25
N LEU A 159 17.03 -21.81 -18.07
CA LEU A 159 16.34 -21.97 -19.33
C LEU A 159 17.10 -23.08 -20.06
N ASN A 160 16.45 -24.25 -20.22
CA ASN A 160 17.04 -25.38 -20.90
C ASN A 160 17.21 -24.98 -22.37
N MET A 161 18.36 -24.39 -22.69
CA MET A 161 18.75 -23.95 -24.03
C MET A 161 18.93 -25.12 -25.02
N SER A 162 18.64 -26.34 -24.57
CA SER A 162 18.72 -27.58 -25.35
C SER A 162 17.55 -27.76 -26.33
N GLU A 163 16.42 -27.05 -26.16
CA GLU A 163 15.25 -27.17 -27.08
C GLU A 163 15.27 -26.21 -28.27
N LEU A 164 16.16 -25.21 -28.32
CA LEU A 164 16.22 -24.26 -29.45
C LEU A 164 17.20 -24.70 -30.57
N MET A 165 18.01 -25.74 -30.35
CA MET A 165 19.05 -26.18 -31.29
C MET A 165 18.78 -27.54 -31.96
N SER A 166 17.70 -28.25 -31.62
CA SER A 166 17.27 -29.46 -32.35
C SER A 166 16.13 -29.13 -33.31
N GLY A 167 16.48 -28.82 -34.56
CA GLY A 167 15.51 -28.82 -35.66
C GLY A 167 14.86 -30.20 -35.85
N GLN A 168 13.64 -30.18 -36.38
CA GLN A 168 12.78 -31.33 -36.76
C GLN A 168 12.22 -32.12 -35.55
N THR A 169 10.91 -32.11 -35.29
CA THR A 169 9.85 -32.67 -36.15
C THR A 169 8.47 -32.17 -35.68
N LEU A 170 7.57 -31.87 -36.62
CA LEU A 170 6.16 -31.54 -36.34
C LEU A 170 5.40 -32.80 -35.85
N PRO A 171 4.54 -32.72 -34.82
CA PRO A 171 3.61 -33.79 -34.50
C PRO A 171 2.44 -33.80 -35.50
N PRO A 172 1.98 -34.97 -35.99
CA PRO A 172 0.86 -35.04 -36.91
C PRO A 172 -0.44 -34.66 -36.21
N ALA A 173 -1.12 -33.65 -36.77
CA ALA A 173 -2.44 -33.23 -36.39
C ALA A 173 -3.47 -34.34 -36.64
N PHE A 174 -4.45 -34.42 -35.73
CA PHE A 174 -5.65 -35.25 -35.79
C PHE A 174 -6.28 -35.30 -37.20
N ALA A 175 -6.19 -36.46 -37.85
CA ALA A 175 -6.99 -36.81 -39.02
C ALA A 175 -7.74 -38.11 -38.72
N ASN A 176 -8.94 -38.00 -38.14
CA ASN A 176 -9.98 -39.02 -38.28
C ASN A 176 -11.34 -38.46 -37.79
N GLN A 177 -12.10 -37.88 -38.70
CA GLN A 177 -13.56 -37.85 -38.61
C GLN A 177 -14.11 -38.35 -39.94
N ALA A 178 -14.81 -39.50 -39.87
CA ALA A 178 -15.57 -40.07 -40.97
C ALA A 178 -16.84 -39.25 -41.23
N PRO A 179 -17.32 -39.13 -42.49
CA PRO A 179 -18.58 -38.46 -42.78
C PRO A 179 -19.78 -39.39 -42.51
N PRO A 180 -20.94 -38.85 -42.10
CA PRO A 180 -22.17 -39.64 -41.97
C PRO A 180 -22.79 -39.95 -43.34
N GLN A 181 -23.32 -41.17 -43.47
CA GLN A 181 -24.09 -41.60 -44.63
C GLN A 181 -25.52 -41.03 -44.59
N LYS A 182 -25.91 -40.33 -45.65
CA LYS A 182 -27.12 -40.61 -46.43
C LYS A 182 -27.06 -39.93 -47.79
#